data_AF-A0A318KE52-F1
#
_entry.id   AF-A0A318KE52-F1
#
_cell.length_a   1.000
_cell.length_b   1.000
_cell.length_c   1.000
_cell.angle_alpha   90.00
_cell.angle_beta   90.00
_cell.angle_gamma   90.00
#
_symmetry.space_group_name_H-M   'P 1'
#
loop_
_entity.id
_entity.type
_entity.pdbx_description
1 polymer ?
#
loop_
_entity_poly.entity_id
_entity_poly.type
_entity_poly.pdbx_seq_one_letter_code
_entity_poly.pdbx_strand_id
1 'polypeptide(L)'
;MALGSKVQVRPADLATLSDRCIDLAIDLTGAITESASGLTVATRDAGDTDGGYATTAAHGPCAEAAHDAIESLAAVLDADAEALMLAAFAFSDADESAARAIEASSSAPTGPKPAPPTPR
;
A
#
# COMPACT_ATOMS: atom_id res chain seq x y z
N MET A 1 22.08 -13.13 -16.86
CA MET A 1 21.48 -12.86 -15.53
C MET A 1 21.99 -11.51 -15.07
N ALA A 2 21.22 -10.45 -15.33
CA ALA A 2 21.55 -9.12 -14.82
C ALA A 2 21.37 -9.17 -13.30
N LEU A 3 22.43 -8.86 -12.54
CA LEU A 3 22.32 -8.54 -11.12
C LEU A 3 21.23 -7.48 -11.01
N GLY A 4 20.13 -7.85 -10.35
CA GLY A 4 19.00 -6.96 -10.13
C GLY A 4 19.49 -5.62 -9.62
N SER A 5 19.00 -4.56 -10.26
CA SER A 5 19.05 -3.21 -9.71
C SER A 5 18.84 -3.31 -8.19
N LYS A 6 19.84 -2.95 -7.39
CA LYS A 6 19.70 -2.93 -5.93
C LYS A 6 18.60 -1.94 -5.62
N VAL A 7 17.38 -2.45 -5.43
CA VAL A 7 16.25 -1.64 -4.99
C VAL A 7 16.62 -1.17 -3.60
N GLN A 8 16.95 0.10 -3.47
CA GLN A 8 17.18 0.75 -2.19
C GLN A 8 15.80 0.92 -1.55
N VAL A 9 15.37 -0.08 -0.81
CA VAL A 9 14.08 -0.08 -0.10
C VAL A 9 14.32 0.47 1.30
N ARG A 10 13.69 1.60 1.62
CA ARG A 10 13.67 2.16 2.99
C ARG A 10 12.31 1.88 3.63
N PRO A 11 12.24 1.41 4.88
CA PRO A 11 10.98 1.16 5.57
C PRO A 11 10.02 2.36 5.56
N ALA A 12 10.56 3.58 5.76
CA ALA A 12 9.78 4.80 5.73
C ALA A 12 9.15 5.10 4.35
N ASP A 13 9.84 4.75 3.26
CA ASP A 13 9.31 4.94 1.90
C ASP A 13 8.18 3.93 1.63
N LEU A 14 8.30 2.69 2.15
CA LEU A 14 7.24 1.68 2.07
C LEU A 14 5.99 2.08 2.87
N ALA A 15 6.17 2.60 4.08
CA ALA A 15 5.06 3.12 4.89
C ALA A 15 4.36 4.29 4.17
N THR A 16 5.13 5.22 3.61
CA THR A 16 4.57 6.35 2.82
C THR A 16 3.80 5.86 1.59
N LEU A 17 4.28 4.79 0.93
CA LEU A 17 3.59 4.20 -0.21
C LEU A 17 2.29 3.51 0.22
N SER A 18 2.31 2.82 1.37
CA SER A 18 1.12 2.19 1.97
C SER A 18 0.04 3.22 2.29
N ASP A 19 0.40 4.34 2.93
CA ASP A 19 -0.53 5.45 3.22
C ASP A 19 -1.17 5.99 1.93
N ARG A 20 -0.38 6.14 0.86
CA ARG A 20 -0.90 6.57 -0.44
C ARG A 20 -1.87 5.58 -1.07
N CYS A 21 -1.64 4.28 -0.91
CA CYS A 21 -2.56 3.26 -1.38
C CYS A 21 -3.90 3.36 -0.64
N ILE A 22 -3.87 3.59 0.68
CA ILE A 22 -5.06 3.79 1.51
C ILE A 22 -5.82 5.07 1.09
N ASP A 23 -5.12 6.19 0.92
CA ASP A 23 -5.74 7.44 0.47
C ASP A 23 -6.44 7.27 -0.89
N LEU A 24 -5.79 6.58 -1.83
CA LEU A 24 -6.37 6.28 -3.15
C LEU A 24 -7.58 5.34 -3.04
N ALA A 25 -7.54 4.34 -2.17
CA ALA A 25 -8.68 3.46 -1.94
C ALA A 25 -9.89 4.24 -1.38
N ILE A 26 -9.66 5.13 -0.41
CA ILE A 26 -10.68 6.02 0.16
C ILE A 26 -11.28 6.92 -0.92
N ASP A 27 -10.44 7.56 -1.75
CA ASP A 27 -10.88 8.43 -2.84
C ASP A 27 -11.75 7.66 -3.85
N LEU A 28 -11.38 6.43 -4.19
CA LEU A 28 -12.15 5.57 -5.09
C LEU A 28 -13.52 5.19 -4.48
N THR A 29 -13.58 4.84 -3.20
CA THR A 29 -14.84 4.57 -2.49
C THR A 29 -15.72 5.83 -2.40
N GLY A 30 -15.10 7.01 -2.22
CA GLY A 30 -15.79 8.30 -2.29
C GLY A 30 -16.40 8.56 -3.66
N ALA A 31 -15.62 8.36 -4.73
CA ALA A 31 -16.05 8.55 -6.12
C ALA A 31 -17.20 7.62 -6.52
N ILE A 32 -17.24 6.39 -5.99
CA ILE A 32 -18.38 5.47 -6.13
C ILE A 32 -19.66 6.10 -5.55
N THR A 33 -19.57 6.62 -4.33
CA THR A 33 -20.74 7.17 -3.61
C THR A 33 -21.32 8.37 -4.36
N GLU A 34 -20.46 9.21 -4.92
CA GLU A 34 -20.88 10.34 -5.75
C GLU A 34 -21.41 9.90 -7.12
N SER A 35 -20.76 8.95 -7.78
CA SER A 35 -21.17 8.45 -9.11
C SER A 35 -22.49 7.70 -9.11
N ALA A 36 -22.82 6.98 -8.02
CA ALA A 36 -24.13 6.33 -7.84
C ALA A 36 -25.28 7.34 -7.82
N SER A 37 -25.03 8.60 -7.43
CA SER A 37 -26.00 9.70 -7.51
C SER A 37 -26.10 10.34 -8.90
N GLY A 38 -25.16 10.01 -9.80
CA GLY A 38 -24.96 10.67 -11.10
C GLY A 38 -25.76 10.08 -12.26
N LEU A 39 -26.57 9.03 -12.06
CA LEU A 39 -27.54 8.56 -13.06
C LEU A 39 -28.72 9.54 -13.15
N THR A 40 -28.43 10.74 -13.64
CA THR A 40 -29.43 11.76 -13.92
C THR A 40 -30.15 11.45 -15.21
N VAL A 41 -31.46 11.23 -15.13
CA VAL A 41 -32.35 11.23 -16.30
C VAL A 41 -32.22 12.59 -16.98
N ALA A 42 -31.99 12.60 -18.30
CA ALA A 42 -31.87 13.85 -19.04
C ALA A 42 -33.14 14.69 -18.85
N THR A 43 -33.00 16.00 -18.65
CA THR A 43 -34.14 16.88 -18.30
C THR A 43 -35.28 16.86 -19.34
N ARG A 44 -34.96 16.52 -20.60
CA ARG A 44 -35.95 16.34 -21.67
C ARG A 44 -36.86 15.12 -21.48
N ASP A 45 -36.39 14.14 -20.72
CA ASP A 45 -37.07 12.87 -20.42
C ASP A 45 -37.69 12.93 -19.00
N ALA A 46 -37.59 14.06 -18.30
CA ALA A 46 -38.18 14.25 -16.97
C ALA A 46 -39.72 14.31 -17.08
N GLY A 47 -40.38 13.30 -16.52
CA GLY A 47 -41.84 13.13 -16.60
C GLY A 47 -42.30 12.23 -17.75
N ASP A 48 -41.39 11.81 -18.64
CA ASP A 48 -41.60 10.70 -19.58
C ASP A 48 -41.16 9.40 -18.88
N THR A 49 -42.11 8.71 -18.26
CA THR A 49 -41.83 7.49 -17.52
C THR A 49 -41.17 6.43 -18.41
N ASP A 50 -41.60 6.31 -19.67
CA ASP A 50 -41.10 5.28 -20.59
C ASP A 50 -39.68 5.62 -21.09
N GLY A 51 -39.42 6.88 -21.45
CA GLY A 51 -38.08 7.36 -21.81
C GLY A 51 -37.07 7.32 -20.67
N GLY A 52 -37.52 7.61 -19.44
CA GLY A 52 -36.73 7.47 -18.22
C GLY A 52 -36.35 6.00 -17.92
N TYR A 53 -37.29 5.07 -18.09
CA TYR A 53 -37.01 3.64 -17.93
C TYR A 53 -36.01 3.12 -18.96
N ALA A 54 -36.13 3.52 -20.23
CA ALA A 54 -35.20 3.11 -21.29
C ALA A 54 -33.76 3.62 -21.03
N THR A 55 -33.61 4.86 -20.59
CA THR A 55 -32.30 5.46 -20.28
C THR A 55 -31.66 4.78 -19.08
N THR A 56 -32.43 4.54 -18.02
CA THR A 56 -31.95 3.83 -16.82
C THR A 56 -31.58 2.38 -17.16
N ALA A 57 -32.37 1.68 -17.98
CA ALA A 57 -32.08 0.31 -18.41
C ALA A 57 -30.83 0.22 -19.29
N ALA A 58 -30.56 1.23 -20.13
CA ALA A 58 -29.38 1.26 -20.98
C ALA A 58 -28.09 1.55 -20.19
N HIS A 59 -28.15 2.39 -19.16
CA HIS A 59 -26.98 2.85 -18.41
C HIS A 59 -26.75 2.13 -17.07
N GLY A 60 -27.79 1.53 -16.49
CA GLY A 60 -27.73 0.78 -15.23
C GLY A 60 -26.63 -0.28 -15.22
N PRO A 61 -26.59 -1.23 -16.19
CA PRO A 61 -25.55 -2.25 -16.24
C PRO A 61 -24.14 -1.68 -16.39
N CYS A 62 -23.98 -0.56 -17.10
CA CYS A 62 -22.68 0.10 -17.23
C CYS A 62 -22.24 0.76 -15.92
N ALA A 63 -23.16 1.34 -15.17
CA ALA A 63 -22.88 1.93 -13.87
C ALA A 63 -22.58 0.86 -12.82
N GLU A 64 -23.31 -0.26 -12.81
CA GLU A 64 -23.02 -1.42 -11.97
C GLU A 64 -21.63 -2.00 -12.29
N ALA A 65 -21.31 -2.21 -13.57
CA ALA A 65 -19.99 -2.70 -13.96
C ALA A 65 -18.85 -1.74 -13.57
N ALA A 66 -19.09 -0.42 -13.65
CA ALA A 66 -18.13 0.58 -13.19
C ALA A 66 -17.97 0.56 -11.67
N HIS A 67 -19.08 0.39 -10.93
CA HIS A 67 -19.07 0.24 -9.48
C HIS A 67 -18.23 -0.97 -9.06
N ASP A 68 -18.51 -2.14 -9.60
CA ASP A 68 -17.78 -3.38 -9.30
C ASP A 68 -16.28 -3.26 -9.61
N ALA A 69 -15.95 -2.60 -10.73
CA ALA A 69 -14.56 -2.39 -11.12
C ALA A 69 -13.82 -1.46 -10.14
N ILE A 70 -14.46 -0.39 -9.67
CA ILE A 70 -13.86 0.53 -8.70
C ILE A 70 -13.74 -0.14 -7.32
N GLU A 71 -14.75 -0.89 -6.88
CA GLU A 71 -14.72 -1.63 -5.62
C GLU A 71 -13.58 -2.67 -5.63
N SER A 72 -13.45 -3.42 -6.74
CA SER A 72 -12.35 -4.37 -6.91
C SER A 72 -10.98 -3.69 -6.89
N LEU A 73 -10.85 -2.49 -7.45
CA LEU A 73 -9.58 -1.75 -7.46
C LEU A 73 -9.22 -1.25 -6.05
N ALA A 74 -10.20 -0.72 -5.31
CA ALA A 74 -10.01 -0.29 -3.92
C ALA A 74 -9.55 -1.46 -3.04
N ALA A 75 -10.18 -2.63 -3.18
CA ALA A 75 -9.79 -3.83 -2.42
C ALA A 75 -8.35 -4.29 -2.69
N VAL A 76 -7.87 -4.15 -3.94
CA VAL A 76 -6.47 -4.46 -4.29
C VAL A 76 -5.52 -3.46 -3.63
N LEU A 77 -5.84 -2.17 -3.66
CA LEU A 77 -5.02 -1.13 -3.03
C LEU A 77 -4.92 -1.33 -1.51
N ASP A 78 -6.01 -1.72 -0.83
CA ASP A 78 -5.99 -2.04 0.60
C ASP A 78 -5.09 -3.24 0.92
N ALA A 79 -5.19 -4.31 0.12
CA ALA A 79 -4.35 -5.49 0.29
C ALA A 79 -2.86 -5.18 0.06
N ASP A 80 -2.55 -4.38 -0.96
CA ASP A 80 -1.18 -3.94 -1.25
C ASP A 80 -0.66 -3.00 -0.16
N ALA A 81 -1.50 -2.12 0.39
CA ALA A 81 -1.13 -1.25 1.50
C ALA A 81 -0.73 -2.07 2.74
N GLU A 82 -1.51 -3.09 3.10
CA GLU A 82 -1.19 -3.99 4.21
C GLU A 82 0.13 -4.73 3.97
N ALA A 83 0.32 -5.28 2.76
CA ALA A 83 1.55 -5.97 2.39
C ALA A 83 2.79 -5.06 2.46
N LEU A 84 2.68 -3.80 2.03
CA LEU A 84 3.73 -2.80 2.12
C LEU A 84 4.08 -2.45 3.57
N MET A 85 3.07 -2.30 4.44
CA MET A 85 3.28 -2.07 5.87
C MET A 85 3.98 -3.25 6.54
N LEU A 86 3.55 -4.49 6.25
CA LEU A 86 4.20 -5.70 6.76
C LEU A 86 5.66 -5.80 6.28
N ALA A 87 5.94 -5.46 5.02
CA ALA A 87 7.30 -5.41 4.50
C ALA A 87 8.15 -4.35 5.22
N ALA A 88 7.60 -3.15 5.46
CA ALA A 88 8.29 -2.09 6.20
C ALA A 88 8.66 -2.53 7.62
N PHE A 89 7.75 -3.23 8.30
CA PHE A 89 7.99 -3.79 9.62
C PHE A 89 9.11 -4.84 9.59
N ALA A 90 9.04 -5.77 8.63
CA ALA A 90 10.04 -6.83 8.48
C ALA A 90 11.45 -6.26 8.21
N PHE A 91 11.57 -5.23 7.37
CA PHE A 91 12.85 -4.54 7.17
C PHE A 91 13.35 -3.87 8.45
N SER A 92 12.47 -3.21 9.20
CA SER A 92 12.86 -2.55 10.46
C SER A 92 13.34 -3.55 11.52
N ASP A 93 12.65 -4.67 11.67
CA ASP A 93 13.04 -5.75 12.59
C ASP A 93 14.38 -6.40 12.20
N ALA A 94 14.60 -6.59 10.89
CA ALA A 94 15.87 -7.09 10.37
C ALA A 94 17.02 -6.10 10.63
N ASP A 95 16.79 -4.80 10.41
CA ASP A 95 17.78 -3.75 10.68
C ASP A 95 18.12 -3.67 12.17
N GLU A 96 17.12 -3.73 13.06
CA GLU A 96 17.34 -3.73 14.51
C GLU A 96 18.09 -4.98 14.97
N SER A 97 17.72 -6.16 14.46
CA SER A 97 18.40 -7.42 14.76
C SER A 97 19.86 -7.40 14.31
N ALA A 98 20.13 -6.84 13.13
CA ALA A 98 21.48 -6.66 12.62
C ALA A 98 22.30 -5.67 13.47
N ALA A 99 21.70 -4.55 13.88
CA ALA A 99 22.33 -3.57 14.76
C ALA A 99 22.73 -4.19 16.11
N ARG A 100 21.82 -4.93 16.76
CA ARG A 100 22.09 -5.65 18.02
C ARG A 100 23.22 -6.67 17.86
N ALA A 101 23.27 -7.40 16.74
CA ALA A 101 24.34 -8.36 16.49
C ALA A 101 25.72 -7.69 16.33
N ILE A 102 25.76 -6.52 15.68
CA ILE A 102 26.98 -5.72 15.53
C ILE A 102 27.45 -5.19 16.89
N GLU A 103 26.55 -4.65 17.71
CA GLU A 103 26.87 -4.18 19.07
C GLU A 103 27.40 -5.31 19.96
N ALA A 104 26.79 -6.50 19.90
CA ALA A 104 27.25 -7.68 20.62
C ALA A 104 28.65 -8.12 20.16
N SER A 105 28.92 -8.11 18.84
CA SER A 105 30.24 -8.42 18.30
C SER A 105 31.30 -7.39 18.68
N SER A 106 30.93 -6.11 18.79
CA SER A 106 31.85 -5.03 19.18
C SER A 106 32.18 -5.03 20.67
N SER A 107 31.36 -5.67 21.49
CA SER A 107 31.50 -5.68 22.96
C SER A 107 32.28 -6.90 23.49
N ALA A 108 32.83 -7.74 22.61
CA ALA A 108 33.66 -8.87 23.03
C ALA A 108 34.96 -8.36 23.71
N PRO A 109 35.32 -8.88 24.90
CA PRO A 109 36.50 -8.41 25.63
C PRO A 109 37.75 -8.67 24.80
N THR A 110 38.56 -7.63 24.56
CA THR A 110 39.91 -7.78 24.03
C THR A 110 40.65 -8.77 24.92
N GLY A 111 41.11 -9.88 24.34
CA GLY A 111 41.71 -11.02 25.06
C GLY A 111 42.82 -10.62 26.04
N PRO A 112 43.20 -11.54 26.95
CA PRO A 112 44.08 -11.24 28.08
C PRO A 112 45.38 -10.56 27.62
N LYS A 113 45.67 -9.42 28.26
CA LYS A 113 46.86 -8.60 28.01
C LYS A 113 48.12 -9.49 28.10
N PRO A 114 49.02 -9.46 27.10
CA PRO A 114 50.26 -10.25 27.13
C PRO A 114 51.05 -9.95 28.41
N ALA A 115 51.51 -11.01 29.09
CA ALA A 115 52.30 -10.87 30.31
C ALA A 115 53.58 -10.05 30.03
N PRO A 116 53.99 -9.16 30.95
CA PRO A 116 55.20 -8.36 30.76
C PRO A 116 56.43 -9.27 30.67
N PRO A 117 57.42 -8.95 29.82
CA PRO A 117 58.64 -9.75 29.72
C PRO A 117 59.41 -9.71 31.04
N THR A 118 59.79 -10.88 31.54
CA THR A 118 60.61 -11.04 32.74
C THR A 118 62.02 -10.50 32.49
N PRO A 119 62.56 -9.62 33.37
CA PRO A 119 63.96 -9.19 33.28
C PRO A 119 64.89 -10.36 33.63
N ARG A 120 65.98 -10.51 32.87
CA ARG A 120 67.07 -11.44 33.12
C ARG A 120 67.96 -10.98 34.27
#